data_AF-A0A4Q3VN26-F1
#
_entry.id   AF-A0A4Q3VN26-F1
#
_cell.length_a   1.000
_cell.length_b   1.000
_cell.length_c   1.000
_cell.angle_alpha   90.00
_cell.angle_beta   90.00
_cell.angle_gamma   90.00
#
_symmetry.space_group_name_H-M   'P 1'
#
loop_
_entity.id
_entity.type
_entity.pdbx_description
1 polymer ?
#
loop_
_entity_poly.entity_id
_entity_poly.type
_entity_poly.pdbx_seq_one_letter_code
_entity_poly.pdbx_strand_id
1 'polypeptide(L)'
;MMQTTAEKTSGFNLRYLLLYIPSLISLALAGDAVTSYFAAWSGSFLIFYLSFTNKIKDTHKGVPLAEKIFRPVFLTQLIFAGYMSCSSVFYFLNLLGYEYFTRVPYKVMDPYEVSLAASCQRYYLLGHAAMVHGMLFFYSSSITSKYKVNITNWPSFFIKFSVVATPIAFVCARIGGLSQLSEAIGGTTFVASTIALALSIPLKKTSLTILAGIIFISNLLQALTSGYKEPVIVSFLMLGLFLYPFYKKLILTIFVPLMLLLFTVLPTYVNTFRAQSRGEGDDPEAAKEEAIKKVQESL
;
A
#
# COMPACT_ATOMS: atom_id res chain seq x y z
N MET A 1 -0.51 -39.42 -14.59
CA MET A 1 0.65 -38.54 -14.32
C MET A 1 1.05 -37.90 -15.63
N MET A 2 0.61 -36.67 -15.89
CA MET A 2 0.93 -35.96 -17.13
C MET A 2 2.08 -35.01 -16.79
N GLN A 3 3.30 -35.37 -17.20
CA GLN A 3 4.45 -34.46 -17.17
C GLN A 3 4.18 -33.37 -18.20
N THR A 4 3.62 -32.24 -17.77
CA THR A 4 3.69 -31.01 -18.56
C THR A 4 5.14 -30.57 -18.58
N THR A 5 5.80 -30.81 -19.70
CA THR A 5 7.10 -30.23 -20.06
C THR A 5 7.03 -28.73 -19.82
N ALA A 6 7.71 -28.25 -18.79
CA ALA A 6 7.90 -26.82 -18.57
C ALA A 6 8.76 -26.32 -19.73
N GLU A 7 8.09 -25.75 -20.74
CA GLU A 7 8.73 -25.09 -21.86
C GLU A 7 9.54 -23.92 -21.29
N LYS A 8 10.85 -24.13 -21.18
CA LYS A 8 11.78 -23.15 -20.67
C LYS A 8 11.97 -22.11 -21.77
N THR A 9 11.04 -21.16 -21.88
CA THR A 9 11.19 -20.00 -22.77
C THR A 9 12.22 -19.06 -22.15
N SER A 10 13.50 -19.43 -22.21
CA SER A 10 14.64 -18.64 -21.72
C SER A 10 15.10 -17.62 -22.77
N GLY A 11 14.15 -16.94 -23.41
CA GLY A 11 14.39 -15.83 -24.33
C GLY A 11 13.70 -14.57 -23.83
N PHE A 12 14.29 -13.41 -24.12
CA PHE A 12 13.66 -12.12 -23.85
C PHE A 12 12.33 -12.04 -24.63
N ASN A 13 11.20 -12.08 -23.91
CA ASN A 13 9.88 -12.01 -24.53
C ASN A 13 9.58 -10.56 -24.91
N LEU A 14 9.64 -10.23 -26.20
CA LEU A 14 9.37 -8.88 -26.73
C LEU A 14 8.00 -8.31 -26.30
N ARG A 15 7.04 -9.16 -25.90
CA ARG A 15 5.74 -8.70 -25.38
C ARG A 15 5.87 -7.86 -24.11
N TYR A 16 6.98 -7.93 -23.36
CA TYR A 16 7.23 -7.03 -22.23
C TYR A 16 7.29 -5.55 -22.67
N LEU A 17 7.68 -5.27 -23.91
CA LEU A 17 7.69 -3.90 -24.44
C LEU A 17 6.30 -3.28 -24.49
N LEU A 18 5.24 -4.11 -24.60
CA LEU A 18 3.85 -3.63 -24.58
C LEU A 18 3.51 -2.88 -23.28
N LEU A 19 4.19 -3.18 -22.16
CA LEU A 19 4.00 -2.48 -20.90
C LEU A 19 4.46 -1.01 -20.94
N TYR A 20 5.42 -0.70 -21.80
CA TYR A 20 6.06 0.62 -21.86
C TYR A 20 5.45 1.52 -22.94
N ILE A 21 4.68 0.97 -23.88
CA ILE A 21 4.00 1.74 -24.94
C ILE A 21 3.21 2.92 -24.37
N PRO A 22 2.38 2.77 -23.31
CA PRO A 22 1.61 3.90 -22.80
C PRO A 22 2.50 5.01 -22.22
N SER A 23 3.64 4.64 -21.64
CA SER A 23 4.60 5.60 -21.10
C SER A 23 5.25 6.41 -22.22
N LEU A 24 5.57 5.77 -23.35
CA LEU A 24 6.13 6.44 -24.52
C LEU A 24 5.10 7.38 -25.17
N ILE A 25 3.84 6.93 -25.28
CA ILE A 25 2.74 7.77 -25.80
C ILE A 25 2.55 9.01 -24.93
N SER A 26 2.47 8.85 -23.61
CA SER A 26 2.29 9.98 -22.70
C SER A 26 3.48 10.95 -22.73
N LEU A 27 4.70 10.45 -22.91
CA LEU A 27 5.90 11.26 -23.06
C LEU A 27 5.89 12.05 -24.39
N ALA A 28 5.47 11.43 -25.49
CA ALA A 28 5.32 12.11 -26.78
C ALA A 28 4.28 13.24 -26.71
N LEU A 29 3.28 13.10 -25.83
CA LEU A 29 2.24 14.09 -25.58
C LEU A 29 2.61 15.12 -24.50
N ALA A 30 3.85 15.13 -23.99
CA ALA A 30 4.26 15.99 -22.87
C ALA A 30 4.09 17.50 -23.13
N GLY A 31 3.94 17.92 -24.40
CA GLY A 31 3.63 19.30 -24.77
C GLY A 31 2.24 19.79 -24.32
N ASP A 32 1.30 18.87 -24.04
CA ASP A 32 0.02 19.20 -23.42
C ASP A 32 -0.16 18.39 -22.12
N ALA A 33 -0.15 19.10 -20.99
CA ALA A 33 -0.20 18.48 -19.67
C ALA A 33 -1.48 17.65 -19.45
N VAL A 34 -2.62 18.12 -19.95
CA VAL A 34 -3.91 17.45 -19.75
C VAL A 34 -3.97 16.14 -20.54
N THR A 35 -3.67 16.18 -21.85
CA THR A 35 -3.67 14.97 -22.67
C THR A 35 -2.58 13.99 -22.22
N SER A 36 -1.38 14.49 -21.89
CA SER A 36 -0.30 13.67 -21.34
C SER A 36 -0.71 12.95 -20.06
N TYR A 37 -1.35 13.66 -19.12
CA TYR A 37 -1.87 13.07 -17.88
C TYR A 37 -2.87 11.95 -18.16
N PHE A 38 -3.90 12.21 -18.98
CA PHE A 38 -4.94 11.20 -19.25
C PHE A 38 -4.42 10.01 -20.05
N ALA A 39 -3.45 10.22 -20.95
CA ALA A 39 -2.74 9.14 -21.62
C ALA A 39 -1.94 8.29 -20.61
N ALA A 40 -1.26 8.92 -19.64
CA ALA A 40 -0.54 8.18 -18.60
C ALA A 40 -1.50 7.42 -17.66
N TRP A 41 -2.56 8.08 -17.24
CA TRP A 41 -3.58 7.53 -16.36
C TRP A 41 -4.30 6.33 -16.98
N SER A 42 -4.77 6.45 -18.23
CA SER A 42 -5.37 5.33 -18.96
C SER A 42 -4.36 4.21 -19.26
N GLY A 43 -3.09 4.56 -19.45
CA GLY A 43 -1.99 3.62 -19.59
C GLY A 43 -1.86 2.66 -18.41
N SER A 44 -2.09 3.12 -17.17
CA SER A 44 -2.07 2.26 -15.98
C SER A 44 -3.17 1.19 -16.04
N PHE A 45 -4.37 1.53 -16.52
CA PHE A 45 -5.45 0.56 -16.72
C PHE A 45 -5.14 -0.43 -17.84
N LEU A 46 -4.43 0.00 -18.88
CA LEU A 46 -3.98 -0.91 -19.93
C LEU A 46 -2.95 -1.92 -19.39
N ILE A 47 -1.97 -1.47 -18.59
CA ILE A 47 -1.01 -2.37 -17.92
C ILE A 47 -1.73 -3.37 -17.01
N PHE A 48 -2.69 -2.89 -16.23
CA PHE A 48 -3.57 -3.73 -15.41
C PHE A 48 -4.26 -4.80 -16.27
N TYR A 49 -4.90 -4.42 -17.37
CA TYR A 49 -5.56 -5.34 -18.30
C TYR A 49 -4.58 -6.37 -18.91
N LEU A 50 -3.40 -5.94 -19.35
CA LEU A 50 -2.40 -6.83 -19.95
C LEU A 50 -1.85 -7.85 -18.95
N SER A 51 -1.67 -7.44 -17.69
CA SER A 51 -1.23 -8.34 -16.61
C SER A 51 -2.32 -9.34 -16.21
N PHE A 52 -3.60 -8.95 -16.22
CA PHE A 52 -4.72 -9.84 -15.88
C PHE A 52 -5.05 -10.87 -16.97
N THR A 53 -4.85 -10.52 -18.24
CA THR A 53 -5.29 -11.35 -19.39
C THR A 53 -4.24 -12.36 -19.87
N ASN A 54 -3.11 -12.52 -19.18
CA ASN A 54 -1.99 -13.40 -19.59
C ASN A 54 -1.41 -13.10 -20.98
N LYS A 55 -1.69 -11.92 -21.57
CA LYS A 55 -1.22 -11.59 -22.93
C LYS A 55 0.31 -11.50 -23.03
N ILE A 56 0.97 -11.11 -21.95
CA ILE A 56 2.44 -10.96 -21.89
C ILE A 56 3.10 -12.29 -21.54
N LYS A 57 2.71 -12.89 -20.41
CA LYS A 57 3.21 -14.17 -19.91
C LYS A 57 2.07 -14.97 -19.32
N ASP A 58 2.05 -16.26 -19.61
CA ASP A 58 1.10 -17.19 -19.01
C ASP A 58 1.41 -17.35 -17.53
N THR A 59 0.59 -16.75 -16.66
CA THR A 59 0.72 -16.93 -15.22
C THR A 59 -0.11 -18.14 -14.76
N HIS A 60 -1.36 -18.27 -15.23
CA HIS A 60 -2.31 -19.28 -14.77
C HIS A 60 -3.40 -19.65 -15.79
N LYS A 61 -3.08 -20.53 -16.74
CA LYS A 61 -4.13 -21.19 -17.54
C LYS A 61 -4.91 -22.16 -16.64
N GLY A 62 -6.24 -22.06 -16.66
CA GLY A 62 -7.15 -23.01 -15.98
C GLY A 62 -7.46 -22.77 -14.50
N VAL A 63 -6.86 -21.79 -13.82
CA VAL A 63 -7.19 -21.49 -12.40
C VAL A 63 -8.43 -20.57 -12.31
N PRO A 64 -9.39 -20.83 -11.41
CA PRO A 64 -10.54 -19.95 -11.16
C PRO A 64 -10.14 -18.52 -10.79
N LEU A 65 -10.97 -17.53 -11.13
CA LEU A 65 -10.66 -16.11 -10.90
C LEU A 65 -10.43 -15.80 -9.40
N ALA A 66 -11.24 -16.37 -8.50
CA ALA A 66 -11.13 -16.15 -7.06
C ALA A 66 -9.75 -16.52 -6.51
N GLU A 67 -9.16 -17.63 -6.99
CA GLU A 67 -7.82 -18.06 -6.60
C GLU A 67 -6.71 -17.22 -7.23
N LYS A 68 -6.97 -16.58 -8.37
CA LYS A 68 -6.01 -15.67 -9.03
C LYS A 68 -5.87 -14.36 -8.27
N ILE A 69 -6.97 -13.81 -7.75
CA ILE A 69 -7.00 -12.50 -7.08
C ILE A 69 -6.01 -12.41 -5.92
N PHE A 70 -5.87 -13.48 -5.12
CA PHE A 70 -4.97 -13.49 -3.96
C PHE A 70 -3.49 -13.68 -4.31
N ARG A 71 -3.17 -13.94 -5.56
CA ARG A 71 -1.76 -14.10 -5.96
C ARG A 71 -1.08 -12.74 -5.98
N PRO A 72 0.22 -12.65 -5.62
CA PRO A 72 0.91 -11.38 -5.48
C PRO A 72 0.76 -10.45 -6.68
N VAL A 73 0.90 -10.97 -7.90
CA VAL A 73 0.76 -10.16 -9.14
C VAL A 73 -0.62 -9.52 -9.22
N PHE A 74 -1.71 -10.29 -9.04
CA PHE A 74 -3.08 -9.79 -9.19
C PHE A 74 -3.49 -8.89 -8.03
N LEU A 75 -3.14 -9.28 -6.80
CA LEU A 75 -3.47 -8.52 -5.61
C LEU A 75 -2.80 -7.14 -5.65
N THR A 76 -1.51 -7.09 -5.97
CA THR A 76 -0.80 -5.81 -6.08
C THR A 76 -1.40 -4.94 -7.19
N GLN A 77 -1.73 -5.52 -8.34
CA GLN A 77 -2.37 -4.78 -9.44
C GLN A 77 -3.76 -4.26 -9.08
N LEU A 78 -4.56 -5.02 -8.32
CA LEU A 78 -5.89 -4.60 -7.89
C LEU A 78 -5.82 -3.47 -6.86
N ILE A 79 -4.90 -3.57 -5.89
CA ILE A 79 -4.62 -2.48 -4.94
C ILE A 79 -4.14 -1.25 -5.70
N PHE A 80 -3.24 -1.41 -6.66
CA PHE A 80 -2.72 -0.31 -7.48
C PHE A 80 -3.82 0.38 -8.31
N ALA A 81 -4.64 -0.39 -9.03
CA ALA A 81 -5.73 0.16 -9.84
C ALA A 81 -6.77 0.86 -8.95
N GLY A 82 -7.22 0.19 -7.90
CA GLY A 82 -8.26 0.69 -7.00
C GLY A 82 -7.83 1.88 -6.16
N TYR A 83 -6.63 1.84 -5.57
CA TYR A 83 -6.16 2.91 -4.70
C TYR A 83 -5.52 4.06 -5.46
N MET A 84 -4.69 3.78 -6.47
CA MET A 84 -3.85 4.80 -7.08
C MET A 84 -4.43 5.33 -8.39
N SER A 85 -4.89 4.46 -9.28
CA SER A 85 -5.44 4.91 -10.57
C SER A 85 -6.81 5.56 -10.38
N CYS A 86 -7.69 4.99 -9.55
CA CYS A 86 -9.02 5.58 -9.34
C CYS A 86 -9.02 6.87 -8.50
N SER A 87 -8.02 7.10 -7.64
CA SER A 87 -8.01 8.29 -6.77
C SER A 87 -7.30 9.49 -7.39
N SER A 88 -6.21 9.27 -8.14
CA SER A 88 -5.36 10.36 -8.63
C SER A 88 -6.10 11.30 -9.59
N VAL A 89 -7.08 10.79 -10.33
CA VAL A 89 -7.90 11.58 -11.27
C VAL A 89 -8.69 12.67 -10.54
N PHE A 90 -9.17 12.42 -9.33
CA PHE A 90 -9.92 13.43 -8.57
C PHE A 90 -9.03 14.60 -8.16
N TYR A 91 -7.79 14.32 -7.77
CA TYR A 91 -6.81 15.36 -7.51
C TYR A 91 -6.50 16.18 -8.77
N PHE A 92 -6.30 15.52 -9.91
CA PHE A 92 -6.04 16.23 -11.16
C PHE A 92 -7.23 17.07 -11.63
N LEU A 93 -8.46 16.55 -11.51
CA LEU A 93 -9.68 17.31 -11.77
C LEU A 93 -9.79 18.53 -10.83
N ASN A 94 -9.37 18.39 -9.57
CA ASN A 94 -9.31 19.49 -8.61
C ASN A 94 -8.40 20.63 -9.08
N LEU A 95 -7.21 20.31 -9.60
CA LEU A 95 -6.29 21.28 -10.20
C LEU A 95 -6.87 21.96 -11.45
N LEU A 96 -7.69 21.24 -12.21
CA LEU A 96 -8.41 21.79 -13.37
C LEU A 96 -9.61 22.68 -12.98
N GLY A 97 -9.85 22.88 -11.69
CA GLY A 97 -10.94 23.70 -11.18
C GLY A 97 -12.27 22.96 -10.97
N TYR A 98 -12.26 21.62 -10.91
CA TYR A 98 -13.46 20.83 -10.64
C TYR A 98 -13.53 20.37 -9.18
N GLU A 99 -14.72 20.46 -8.59
CA GLU A 99 -15.05 19.84 -7.30
C GLU A 99 -16.29 18.98 -7.49
N TYR A 100 -16.21 17.70 -7.10
CA TYR A 100 -17.28 16.72 -7.33
C TYR A 100 -17.84 16.75 -8.77
N PHE A 101 -16.93 16.79 -9.76
CA PHE A 101 -17.23 16.89 -11.20
C PHE A 101 -17.94 18.17 -11.66
N THR A 102 -18.06 19.18 -10.79
CA THR A 102 -18.62 20.49 -11.14
C THR A 102 -17.51 21.52 -11.21
N ARG A 103 -17.49 22.34 -12.27
CA ARG A 103 -16.50 23.41 -12.41
C ARG A 103 -16.81 24.54 -11.43
N VAL A 104 -15.84 24.91 -10.62
CA VAL A 104 -15.98 25.95 -9.60
C VAL A 104 -15.40 27.26 -10.12
N PRO A 105 -16.20 28.33 -10.23
CA PRO A 105 -15.81 29.54 -10.96
C PRO A 105 -14.68 30.35 -10.30
N TYR A 106 -14.52 30.26 -8.98
CA TYR A 106 -13.49 30.98 -8.23
C TYR A 106 -12.17 30.21 -8.08
N LYS A 107 -12.10 28.97 -8.58
CA LYS A 107 -10.91 28.14 -8.52
C LYS A 107 -10.06 28.34 -9.76
N VAL A 108 -9.02 29.16 -9.63
CA VAL A 108 -8.10 29.46 -10.72
C VAL A 108 -7.20 28.25 -10.97
N MET A 109 -7.10 27.84 -12.23
CA MET A 109 -6.17 26.80 -12.65
C MET A 109 -4.75 27.35 -12.63
N ASP A 110 -3.84 26.70 -11.89
CA ASP A 110 -2.41 26.96 -12.00
C ASP A 110 -1.79 26.03 -13.07
N PRO A 111 -1.33 26.56 -14.21
CA PRO A 111 -0.73 25.76 -15.28
C PRO A 111 0.54 25.01 -14.83
N TYR A 112 1.29 25.57 -13.88
CA TYR A 112 2.51 24.95 -13.38
C TYR A 112 2.20 23.70 -12.56
N GLU A 113 1.22 23.76 -11.65
CA GLU A 113 0.79 22.61 -10.86
C GLU A 113 0.20 21.50 -11.73
N VAL A 114 -0.60 21.86 -12.75
CA VAL A 114 -1.15 20.90 -13.73
C VAL A 114 -0.02 20.20 -14.50
N SER A 115 0.99 20.94 -14.95
CA SER A 115 2.17 20.39 -15.64
C SER A 115 2.99 19.46 -14.74
N LEU A 116 3.17 19.83 -13.47
CA LEU A 116 3.88 19.02 -12.49
C LEU A 116 3.13 17.72 -12.21
N ALA A 117 1.82 17.79 -11.98
CA ALA A 117 0.97 16.61 -11.76
C ALA A 117 0.98 15.65 -12.96
N ALA A 118 0.93 16.19 -14.19
CA ALA A 118 1.08 15.41 -15.42
C ALA A 118 2.43 14.69 -15.46
N SER A 119 3.51 15.39 -15.11
CA SER A 119 4.86 14.82 -15.05
C SER A 119 4.98 13.72 -14.01
N CYS A 120 4.43 13.91 -12.81
CA CYS A 120 4.35 12.87 -11.78
C CYS A 120 3.60 11.63 -12.27
N GLN A 121 2.45 11.80 -12.93
CA GLN A 121 1.66 10.68 -13.45
C GLN A 121 2.42 9.90 -14.55
N ARG A 122 3.24 10.57 -15.37
CA ARG A 122 4.13 9.88 -16.34
C ARG A 122 5.17 9.01 -15.66
N TYR A 123 5.90 9.55 -14.69
CA TYR A 123 6.88 8.77 -13.95
C TYR A 123 6.23 7.62 -13.19
N TYR A 124 5.03 7.86 -12.68
CA TYR A 124 4.23 6.83 -12.02
C TYR A 124 3.87 5.67 -12.96
N LEU A 125 3.41 5.98 -14.18
CA LEU A 125 3.13 4.97 -15.21
C LEU A 125 4.38 4.18 -15.60
N LEU A 126 5.53 4.85 -15.74
CA LEU A 126 6.80 4.17 -16.02
C LEU A 126 7.19 3.21 -14.89
N GLY A 127 7.04 3.66 -13.63
CA GLY A 127 7.25 2.83 -12.45
C GLY A 127 6.30 1.62 -12.41
N HIS A 128 5.03 1.81 -12.77
CA HIS A 128 4.05 0.74 -12.89
C HIS A 128 4.48 -0.31 -13.92
N ALA A 129 4.88 0.12 -15.11
CA ALA A 129 5.38 -0.76 -16.16
C ALA A 129 6.58 -1.58 -15.70
N ALA A 130 7.57 -0.92 -15.07
CA ALA A 130 8.76 -1.57 -14.54
C ALA A 130 8.44 -2.59 -13.43
N MET A 131 7.53 -2.24 -12.51
CA MET A 131 7.07 -3.13 -11.45
C MET A 131 6.40 -4.38 -12.02
N VAL A 132 5.46 -4.23 -12.95
CA VAL A 132 4.74 -5.35 -13.58
C VAL A 132 5.70 -6.22 -14.39
N HIS A 133 6.62 -5.60 -15.12
CA HIS A 133 7.68 -6.31 -15.84
C HIS A 133 8.48 -7.19 -14.87
N GLY A 134 9.01 -6.63 -13.77
CA GLY A 134 9.75 -7.40 -12.78
C GLY A 134 8.93 -8.55 -12.18
N MET A 135 7.68 -8.28 -11.78
CA MET A 135 6.78 -9.29 -11.25
C MET A 135 6.54 -10.45 -12.22
N LEU A 136 6.24 -10.14 -13.49
CA LEU A 136 6.00 -11.14 -14.52
C LEU A 136 7.29 -11.87 -14.91
N PHE A 137 8.41 -11.17 -15.00
CA PHE A 137 9.70 -11.77 -15.35
C PHE A 137 10.08 -12.87 -14.35
N PHE A 138 10.04 -12.55 -13.05
CA PHE A 138 10.33 -13.51 -11.98
C PHE A 138 9.15 -14.43 -11.63
N TYR A 139 8.00 -14.26 -12.28
CA TYR A 139 6.84 -15.12 -12.07
C TYR A 139 7.16 -16.58 -12.43
N SER A 140 6.91 -17.50 -11.50
CA SER A 140 7.00 -18.95 -11.74
C SER A 140 5.69 -19.62 -11.38
N SER A 141 5.13 -20.36 -12.33
CA SER A 141 3.87 -21.10 -12.16
C SER A 141 4.05 -22.40 -11.35
N SER A 142 5.27 -22.94 -11.30
CA SER A 142 5.59 -24.17 -10.56
C SER A 142 6.17 -23.85 -9.18
N ILE A 143 5.31 -23.51 -8.23
CA ILE A 143 5.73 -23.45 -6.82
C ILE A 143 5.58 -24.85 -6.22
N THR A 144 6.53 -25.73 -6.54
CA THR A 144 6.71 -26.96 -5.75
C THR A 144 7.61 -26.62 -4.59
N SER A 145 7.03 -26.34 -3.43
CA SER A 145 7.82 -26.05 -2.23
C SER A 145 8.56 -27.32 -1.80
N LYS A 146 9.86 -27.41 -2.12
CA LYS A 146 10.73 -28.53 -1.71
C LYS A 146 10.86 -28.61 -0.19
N TYR A 147 10.67 -27.49 0.50
CA TYR A 147 10.81 -27.37 1.95
C TYR A 147 9.48 -26.96 2.56
N LYS A 148 9.08 -27.63 3.64
CA LYS A 148 7.97 -27.19 4.49
C LYS A 148 8.58 -26.51 5.71
N VAL A 149 8.23 -25.26 5.95
CA VAL A 149 8.67 -24.56 7.15
C VAL A 149 7.89 -25.13 8.32
N ASN A 150 8.58 -25.81 9.23
CA ASN A 150 7.97 -26.30 10.47
C ASN A 150 8.10 -25.23 11.55
N ILE A 151 7.08 -24.39 11.69
CA ILE A 151 7.02 -23.35 12.72
C ILE A 151 6.25 -23.92 13.92
N THR A 152 6.98 -24.21 15.00
CA THR A 152 6.41 -24.76 16.23
C THR A 152 5.72 -23.70 17.10
N ASN A 153 6.16 -22.44 17.02
CA ASN A 153 5.60 -21.32 17.79
C ASN A 153 5.50 -20.06 16.92
N TRP A 154 4.32 -19.86 16.33
CA TRP A 154 4.01 -18.73 15.46
C TRP A 154 4.19 -17.36 16.12
N PRO A 155 3.66 -17.09 17.33
CA PRO A 155 3.88 -15.79 17.98
C PRO A 155 5.37 -15.47 18.19
N SER A 156 6.16 -16.45 18.64
CA SER A 156 7.60 -16.26 18.84
C SER A 156 8.32 -16.00 17.51
N PHE A 157 7.95 -16.69 16.43
CA PHE A 157 8.48 -16.45 15.10
C PHE A 157 8.26 -14.99 14.65
N PHE A 158 7.02 -14.49 14.74
CA PHE A 158 6.70 -13.13 14.32
C PHE A 158 7.37 -12.04 15.17
N ILE A 159 7.52 -12.26 16.48
CA ILE A 159 8.29 -11.35 17.35
C ILE A 159 9.75 -11.33 16.92
N LYS A 160 10.39 -12.50 16.74
CA LYS A 160 11.79 -12.58 16.32
C LYS A 160 12.00 -11.91 14.97
N PHE A 161 11.09 -12.15 14.03
CA PHE A 161 11.11 -11.46 12.73
C PHE A 161 11.05 -9.95 12.92
N SER A 162 10.09 -9.44 13.71
CA SER A 162 9.94 -8.00 13.96
C SER A 162 11.19 -7.40 14.60
N VAL A 163 11.74 -8.04 15.63
CA VAL A 163 12.93 -7.58 16.35
C VAL A 163 14.17 -7.52 15.45
N VAL A 164 14.31 -8.45 14.51
CA VAL A 164 15.44 -8.46 13.55
C VAL A 164 15.20 -7.48 12.39
N ALA A 165 13.97 -7.40 11.89
CA ALA A 165 13.61 -6.55 10.76
C ALA A 165 13.62 -5.06 11.12
N THR A 166 13.28 -4.68 12.35
CA THR A 166 13.29 -3.26 12.80
C THR A 166 14.67 -2.61 12.67
N PRO A 167 15.78 -3.17 13.20
CA PRO A 167 17.12 -2.62 12.98
C PRO A 167 17.50 -2.52 11.51
N ILE A 168 17.11 -3.51 10.68
CA ILE A 168 17.39 -3.50 9.25
C ILE A 168 16.65 -2.34 8.59
N ALA A 169 15.37 -2.15 8.88
CA ALA A 169 14.60 -1.00 8.41
C ALA A 169 15.28 0.31 8.83
N PHE A 170 15.68 0.43 10.11
CA PHE A 170 16.36 1.62 10.61
C PHE A 170 17.65 1.93 9.84
N VAL A 171 18.49 0.94 9.58
CA VAL A 171 19.72 1.11 8.79
C VAL A 171 19.39 1.51 7.35
N CYS A 172 18.42 0.85 6.70
CA CYS A 172 17.98 1.20 5.35
C CYS A 172 17.46 2.64 5.26
N ALA A 173 16.80 3.15 6.30
CA ALA A 173 16.30 4.53 6.33
C ALA A 173 17.43 5.58 6.31
N ARG A 174 18.64 5.21 6.73
CA ARG A 174 19.79 6.13 6.77
C ARG A 174 20.56 6.18 5.45
N ILE A 175 20.29 5.26 4.52
CA ILE A 175 20.99 5.17 3.25
C ILE A 175 20.11 5.80 2.16
N GLY A 176 20.63 6.82 1.49
CA GLY A 176 19.94 7.49 0.39
C GLY A 176 19.50 6.48 -0.69
N GLY A 177 18.22 6.49 -1.03
CA GLY A 177 17.62 5.56 -1.99
C GLY A 177 17.07 4.25 -1.39
N LEU A 178 17.43 3.89 -0.16
CA LEU A 178 16.88 2.71 0.54
C LEU A 178 15.76 3.05 1.53
N SER A 179 15.38 4.33 1.66
CA SER A 179 14.25 4.77 2.50
C SER A 179 12.94 4.06 2.14
N GLN A 180 12.68 3.87 0.84
CA GLN A 180 11.48 3.14 0.38
C GLN A 180 11.48 1.66 0.80
N LEU A 181 12.67 1.03 0.81
CA LEU A 181 12.82 -0.33 1.31
C LEU A 181 12.64 -0.37 2.83
N SER A 182 13.14 0.64 3.55
CA SER A 182 12.92 0.79 4.98
C SER A 182 11.43 0.87 5.32
N GLU A 183 10.66 1.68 4.59
CA GLU A 183 9.21 1.79 4.77
C GLU A 183 8.51 0.43 4.55
N ALA A 184 8.89 -0.31 3.50
CA ALA A 184 8.34 -1.64 3.24
C ALA A 184 8.68 -2.66 4.34
N ILE A 185 9.93 -2.68 4.82
CA ILE A 185 10.35 -3.54 5.93
C ILE A 185 9.62 -3.14 7.21
N GLY A 186 9.53 -1.84 7.50
CA GLY A 186 8.80 -1.28 8.64
C GLY A 186 7.33 -1.68 8.65
N GLY A 187 6.64 -1.58 7.51
CA GLY A 187 5.27 -2.05 7.36
C GLY A 187 5.14 -3.56 7.63
N THR A 188 6.09 -4.37 7.16
CA THR A 188 6.09 -5.82 7.39
C THR A 188 6.32 -6.17 8.86
N THR A 189 7.26 -5.48 9.52
CA THR A 189 7.49 -5.56 10.96
C THR A 189 6.22 -5.22 11.74
N PHE A 190 5.54 -4.15 11.35
CA PHE A 190 4.33 -3.72 12.04
C PHE A 190 3.23 -4.78 11.95
N VAL A 191 3.00 -5.32 10.76
CA VAL A 191 2.07 -6.44 10.54
C VAL A 191 2.48 -7.67 11.36
N ALA A 192 3.75 -8.04 11.34
CA ALA A 192 4.25 -9.18 12.10
C ALA A 192 4.04 -9.01 13.61
N SER A 193 4.34 -7.83 14.17
CA SER A 193 4.10 -7.53 15.59
C SER A 193 2.62 -7.59 15.97
N THR A 194 1.74 -7.11 15.07
CA THR A 194 0.28 -7.16 15.26
C THR A 194 -0.24 -8.59 15.28
N ILE A 195 0.19 -9.42 14.32
CA ILE A 195 -0.17 -10.84 14.29
C ILE A 195 0.40 -11.57 15.52
N ALA A 196 1.63 -11.26 15.92
CA ALA A 196 2.23 -11.85 17.10
C ALA A 196 1.42 -11.55 18.37
N LEU A 197 0.97 -10.31 18.53
CA LEU A 197 0.10 -9.91 19.63
C LEU A 197 -1.24 -10.65 19.57
N ALA A 198 -1.89 -10.64 18.42
CA ALA A 198 -3.17 -11.30 18.19
C ALA A 198 -3.14 -12.80 18.51
N LEU A 199 -2.04 -13.49 18.20
CA LEU A 199 -1.87 -14.91 18.50
C LEU A 199 -1.39 -15.18 19.93
N SER A 200 -0.61 -14.29 20.55
CA SER A 200 -0.09 -14.49 21.92
C SER A 200 -1.18 -14.42 22.98
N ILE A 201 -2.19 -13.57 22.78
CA ILE A 201 -3.33 -13.40 23.69
C ILE A 201 -4.10 -14.71 23.89
N PRO A 202 -4.70 -15.34 22.86
CA PRO A 202 -5.48 -16.57 23.04
C PRO A 202 -4.61 -17.75 23.48
N LEU A 203 -3.33 -17.78 23.10
CA LEU A 203 -2.37 -18.81 23.53
C LEU A 203 -1.84 -18.63 24.95
N LYS A 204 -2.29 -17.58 25.68
CA LYS A 204 -1.90 -17.27 27.07
C LYS A 204 -0.38 -17.20 27.26
N LYS A 205 0.36 -16.74 26.25
CA LYS A 205 1.82 -16.58 26.33
C LYS A 205 2.16 -15.19 26.88
N THR A 206 1.96 -14.98 28.18
CA THR A 206 2.02 -13.65 28.82
C THR A 206 3.27 -12.84 28.48
N SER A 207 4.46 -13.46 28.52
CA SER A 207 5.71 -12.78 28.14
C SER A 207 5.71 -12.29 26.68
N LEU A 208 5.21 -13.12 25.75
CA LEU A 208 5.10 -12.74 24.33
C LEU A 208 4.01 -11.71 24.10
N THR A 209 2.89 -11.78 24.85
CA THR A 209 1.83 -10.77 24.81
C THR A 209 2.34 -9.41 25.25
N ILE A 210 3.10 -9.34 26.35
CA ILE A 210 3.69 -8.08 26.84
C ILE A 210 4.66 -7.53 25.79
N LEU A 211 5.59 -8.36 25.30
CA LEU A 211 6.58 -7.92 24.32
C LEU A 211 5.95 -7.46 23.00
N ALA A 212 5.01 -8.24 22.45
CA ALA A 212 4.29 -7.85 21.24
C ALA A 212 3.41 -6.62 21.47
N GLY A 213 2.86 -6.46 22.67
CA GLY A 213 2.08 -5.28 23.08
C GLY A 213 2.92 -4.01 23.07
N ILE A 214 4.12 -4.06 23.66
CA ILE A 214 5.07 -2.92 23.64
C ILE A 214 5.42 -2.56 22.19
N ILE A 215 5.81 -3.54 21.36
CA ILE A 215 6.19 -3.29 19.96
C ILE A 215 5.00 -2.72 19.18
N PHE A 216 3.81 -3.27 19.36
CA PHE A 216 2.58 -2.78 18.72
C PHE A 216 2.29 -1.33 19.09
N ILE A 217 2.35 -0.98 20.38
CA ILE A 217 2.13 0.40 20.85
C ILE A 217 3.18 1.34 20.28
N SER A 218 4.46 0.97 20.30
CA SER A 218 5.52 1.78 19.71
C SER A 218 5.30 2.05 18.22
N ASN A 219 4.94 1.02 17.45
CA ASN A 219 4.64 1.17 16.02
C ASN A 219 3.36 1.99 15.79
N LEU A 220 2.35 1.86 16.65
CA LEU A 220 1.12 2.64 16.56
C LEU A 220 1.37 4.13 16.82
N LEU A 221 2.19 4.46 17.83
CA LEU A 221 2.59 5.84 18.11
C LEU A 221 3.37 6.43 16.94
N GLN A 222 4.29 5.67 16.35
CA GLN A 222 5.03 6.10 15.15
C GLN A 222 4.10 6.30 13.94
N ALA A 223 3.09 5.44 13.78
CA ALA A 223 2.10 5.60 12.71
C ALA A 223 1.25 6.87 12.90
N LEU A 224 0.86 7.20 14.15
CA LEU A 224 0.11 8.42 14.45
C LEU A 224 0.93 9.70 14.17
N THR A 225 2.25 9.68 14.39
CA THR A 225 3.12 10.82 14.07
C THR A 225 3.54 10.89 12.60
N SER A 226 3.29 9.83 11.82
CA SER A 226 3.64 9.80 10.39
C SER A 226 2.72 10.64 9.50
N GLY A 227 1.55 11.06 10.00
CA GLY A 227 0.53 11.72 9.17
C GLY A 227 -0.12 10.79 8.14
N TYR A 228 -0.03 9.47 8.30
CA TYR A 228 -0.76 8.50 7.48
C TYR A 228 -1.79 7.75 8.33
N LYS A 229 -3.02 7.66 7.84
CA LYS A 229 -4.13 7.01 8.56
C LYS A 229 -4.16 5.50 8.33
N GLU A 230 -3.65 5.07 7.18
CA GLU A 230 -3.74 3.70 6.67
C GLU A 230 -3.03 2.70 7.60
N PRO A 231 -1.80 2.93 8.08
CA PRO A 231 -1.11 1.94 8.93
C PRO A 231 -1.85 1.70 10.26
N VAL A 232 -2.43 2.75 10.85
CA VAL A 232 -3.23 2.68 12.09
C VAL A 232 -4.47 1.81 11.86
N ILE A 233 -5.27 2.14 10.85
CA ILE A 233 -6.51 1.42 10.52
C ILE A 233 -6.23 -0.06 10.21
N VAL A 234 -5.22 -0.33 9.37
CA VAL A 234 -4.85 -1.70 8.99
C VAL A 234 -4.46 -2.53 10.21
N SER A 235 -3.72 -1.95 11.16
CA SER A 235 -3.23 -2.71 12.31
C SER A 235 -4.31 -3.04 13.32
N PHE A 236 -5.23 -2.11 13.58
CA PHE A 236 -6.44 -2.43 14.33
C PHE A 236 -7.27 -3.48 13.61
N LEU A 237 -7.48 -3.35 12.29
CA LEU A 237 -8.21 -4.33 11.48
C LEU A 237 -7.61 -5.73 11.53
N MET A 238 -6.29 -5.85 11.42
CA MET A 238 -5.61 -7.14 11.56
C MET A 238 -5.78 -7.71 12.98
N LEU A 239 -5.57 -6.91 14.02
CA LEU A 239 -5.74 -7.34 15.40
C LEU A 239 -7.16 -7.87 15.65
N GLY A 240 -8.18 -7.13 15.21
CA GLY A 240 -9.58 -7.52 15.32
C GLY A 240 -9.90 -8.80 14.54
N LEU A 241 -9.43 -8.90 13.29
CA LEU A 241 -9.64 -10.06 12.43
C LEU A 241 -9.05 -11.35 13.01
N PHE A 242 -7.81 -11.30 13.52
CA PHE A 242 -7.13 -12.47 14.07
C PHE A 242 -7.63 -12.86 15.47
N LEU A 243 -8.14 -11.90 16.26
CA LEU A 243 -8.79 -12.19 17.54
C LEU A 243 -10.25 -12.65 17.40
N TYR A 244 -10.92 -12.33 16.29
CA TYR A 244 -12.33 -12.66 16.07
C TYR A 244 -12.68 -14.14 16.28
N PRO A 245 -11.92 -15.13 15.78
CA PRO A 245 -12.22 -16.55 16.00
C PRO A 245 -12.27 -16.94 17.49
N PHE A 246 -11.49 -16.26 18.34
CA PHE A 246 -11.36 -16.56 19.75
C PHE A 246 -12.31 -15.73 20.64
N TYR A 247 -12.61 -14.48 20.25
CA TYR A 247 -13.31 -13.51 21.09
C TYR A 247 -14.46 -12.77 20.37
N LYS A 248 -15.27 -13.50 19.58
CA LYS A 248 -16.35 -12.94 18.73
C LYS A 248 -17.16 -11.81 19.36
N LYS A 249 -17.72 -12.02 20.57
CA LYS A 249 -18.56 -11.03 21.26
C LYS A 249 -17.77 -9.76 21.61
N LEU A 250 -16.58 -9.93 22.19
CA LEU A 250 -15.72 -8.81 22.58
C LEU A 250 -15.30 -7.97 21.36
N ILE A 251 -14.93 -8.65 20.27
CA ILE A 251 -14.58 -7.98 19.01
C ILE A 251 -15.81 -7.24 18.46
N LEU A 252 -16.98 -7.87 18.32
CA LEU A 252 -18.15 -7.16 17.79
C LEU A 252 -18.56 -5.96 18.66
N THR A 253 -18.49 -6.07 19.99
CA THR A 253 -18.92 -5.00 20.90
C THR A 253 -17.89 -3.87 21.02
N ILE A 254 -16.58 -4.14 20.98
CA ILE A 254 -15.53 -3.13 21.20
C ILE A 254 -14.88 -2.70 19.90
N PHE A 255 -14.50 -3.67 19.06
CA PHE A 255 -13.73 -3.41 17.85
C PHE A 255 -14.54 -2.63 16.81
N VAL A 256 -15.83 -2.95 16.62
CA VAL A 256 -16.66 -2.25 15.63
C VAL A 256 -16.85 -0.77 16.00
N PRO A 257 -17.27 -0.41 17.23
CA PRO A 257 -17.33 1.00 17.63
C PRO A 257 -15.97 1.70 17.58
N LEU A 258 -14.89 1.02 18.01
CA LEU A 258 -13.54 1.57 17.94
C LEU A 258 -13.13 1.89 16.49
N MET A 259 -13.42 0.99 15.54
CA MET A 259 -13.13 1.23 14.13
C MET A 259 -13.94 2.39 13.57
N LEU A 260 -15.23 2.49 13.91
CA LEU A 260 -16.06 3.63 13.50
C LEU A 260 -15.49 4.95 14.04
N LEU A 261 -15.08 4.98 15.32
CA LEU A 261 -14.43 6.12 15.93
C LEU A 261 -13.10 6.47 15.24
N LEU A 262 -12.29 5.47 14.90
CA LEU A 262 -11.04 5.69 14.16
C LEU A 262 -11.33 6.28 12.77
N PHE A 263 -12.35 5.78 12.06
CA PHE A 263 -12.71 6.30 10.74
C PHE A 263 -13.23 7.74 10.77
N THR A 264 -13.86 8.18 11.86
CA THR A 264 -14.30 9.58 12.02
C THR A 264 -13.15 10.49 12.49
N VAL A 265 -12.33 10.04 13.44
CA VAL A 265 -11.31 10.89 14.09
C VAL A 265 -10.02 10.99 13.28
N LEU A 266 -9.51 9.88 12.72
CA LEU A 266 -8.20 9.88 12.05
C LEU A 266 -8.10 10.88 10.89
N PRO A 267 -9.09 10.99 9.97
CA PRO A 267 -8.99 11.92 8.86
C PRO A 267 -8.78 13.37 9.33
N THR A 268 -9.54 13.80 10.35
CA THR A 268 -9.43 15.15 10.92
C THR A 268 -8.07 15.38 11.59
N TYR A 269 -7.62 14.41 12.40
CA TYR A 269 -6.31 14.46 13.04
C TYR A 269 -5.17 14.54 12.00
N VAL A 270 -5.17 13.61 11.04
CA VAL A 270 -4.09 13.49 10.03
C VAL A 270 -4.05 14.69 9.10
N ASN A 271 -5.20 15.18 8.63
CA ASN A 271 -5.22 16.35 7.75
C ASN A 271 -4.71 17.60 8.47
N THR A 272 -5.07 17.78 9.73
CA THR A 272 -4.59 18.90 10.56
C THR A 272 -3.10 18.78 10.82
N PHE A 273 -2.63 17.60 11.24
CA PHE A 273 -1.22 17.34 11.49
C PHE A 273 -0.36 17.59 10.24
N ARG A 274 -0.79 17.12 9.07
CA ARG A 274 -0.08 17.32 7.79
C ARG A 274 -0.09 18.77 7.30
N ALA A 275 -1.16 19.51 7.57
CA ALA A 275 -1.25 20.92 7.20
C ALA A 275 -0.25 21.75 8.02
N GLN A 276 -0.14 21.44 9.33
CA GLN A 276 0.78 22.13 10.22
C GLN A 276 2.23 21.69 10.04
N SER A 277 2.49 20.40 9.82
CA SER A 277 3.85 19.89 9.59
C SER A 277 4.48 20.34 8.26
N ARG A 278 3.71 20.98 7.38
CA ARG A 278 4.16 21.54 6.09
C ARG A 278 4.29 23.07 6.11
N GLY A 279 3.70 23.74 7.11
CA GLY A 279 3.90 25.17 7.34
C GLY A 279 5.20 25.41 8.09
N GLU A 280 5.85 26.55 7.86
CA GLU A 280 7.07 26.95 8.57
C GLU A 280 6.83 26.96 10.10
N GLY A 281 7.23 25.89 10.78
CA GLY A 281 6.99 25.66 12.20
C GLY A 281 7.39 24.25 12.61
N ASP A 282 8.69 24.02 12.78
CA ASP A 282 9.39 22.74 13.01
C ASP A 282 9.10 22.04 14.37
N ASP A 283 7.91 22.18 14.96
CA ASP A 283 7.57 21.46 16.21
C ASP A 283 6.47 20.39 16.00
N PRO A 284 6.85 19.11 15.87
CA PRO A 284 5.92 17.97 15.79
C PRO A 284 4.97 17.87 16.99
N GLU A 285 5.36 18.35 18.17
CA GLU A 285 4.47 18.33 19.35
C GLU A 285 3.41 19.43 19.26
N ALA A 286 3.76 20.63 18.79
CA ALA A 286 2.79 21.70 18.54
C ALA A 286 1.76 21.31 17.46
N ALA A 287 2.22 20.65 16.38
CA ALA A 287 1.34 20.14 15.32
C ALA A 287 0.37 19.06 15.83
N LYS A 288 0.80 18.26 16.81
CA LYS A 288 -0.02 17.22 17.45
C LYS A 288 -1.04 17.81 18.42
N GLU A 289 -0.67 18.79 19.24
CA GLU A 289 -1.61 19.47 20.15
C GLU A 289 -2.75 20.15 19.38
N GLU A 290 -2.43 20.86 18.30
CA GLU A 290 -3.44 21.51 17.44
C GLU A 290 -4.33 20.48 16.73
N ALA A 291 -3.76 19.35 16.29
CA ALA A 291 -4.55 18.26 15.70
C ALA A 291 -5.51 17.63 16.70
N ILE A 292 -5.10 17.45 17.97
CA ILE A 292 -5.96 16.95 19.05
C ILE A 292 -7.07 17.96 19.34
N LYS A 293 -6.76 19.25 19.40
CA LYS A 293 -7.74 20.32 19.64
C LYS A 293 -8.81 20.36 18.55
N LYS A 294 -8.43 20.31 17.27
CA LYS A 294 -9.41 20.26 16.17
C LYS A 294 -10.27 19.01 16.17
N VAL A 295 -9.73 17.86 16.59
CA VAL A 295 -10.54 16.65 16.80
C VAL A 295 -11.59 16.90 17.88
N GLN A 296 -11.21 17.50 19.01
CA GLN A 296 -12.14 17.81 20.10
C GLN A 296 -13.24 18.80 19.68
N GLU A 297 -12.93 19.77 18.82
CA GLU A 297 -13.91 20.72 18.26
C GLU A 297 -14.87 20.07 17.24
N SER A 298 -14.52 18.91 16.69
CA SER A 298 -15.27 18.21 15.63
C SER A 298 -16.14 17.05 16.11
N LEU A 299 -16.05 16.69 17.39
CA LEU A 299 -16.81 15.62 18.06
C LEU A 299 -18.02 16.19 18.81
#